data_AF-A0A7M1LEH0-F1
#
_entry.id   AF-A0A7M1LEH0-F1
#
_cell.length_a   1.000
_cell.length_b   1.000
_cell.length_c   1.000
_cell.angle_alpha   90.00
_cell.angle_beta   90.00
_cell.angle_gamma   90.00
#
_symmetry.space_group_name_H-M   'P 1'
#
loop_
_entity.id
_entity.type
_entity.pdbx_description
1 polymer ?
#
loop_
_entity_poly.entity_id
_entity_poly.type
_entity_poly.pdbx_seq_one_letter_code
_entity_poly.pdbx_strand_id
1 'polypeptide(L)'
;MKKLLLFLVFSFSMLFGAVNINTASKEELMTLKGIGEGKAKAIIEYREKNKFDKPEDIKNVKGIGDKVYEGIKDDIKTSGNTEIKSK
;
A
#
# COMPACT_ATOMS: atom_id res chain seq x y z
N MET A 1 25.76 23.79 9.69
CA MET A 1 24.50 23.52 8.97
C MET A 1 24.84 22.99 7.57
N LYS A 2 25.01 21.68 7.43
CA LYS A 2 25.24 21.04 6.13
C LYS A 2 24.05 20.13 5.88
N LYS A 3 23.15 20.62 5.03
CA LYS A 3 22.05 19.87 4.46
C LYS A 3 22.65 18.71 3.66
N LEU A 4 22.56 17.50 4.17
CA LEU A 4 22.75 16.29 3.38
C LEU A 4 21.94 15.16 4.02
N LEU A 5 20.62 15.36 4.08
CA LEU A 5 19.69 14.30 4.39
C LEU A 5 19.40 13.56 3.08
N LEU A 6 20.17 12.50 2.85
CA LEU A 6 19.76 11.23 2.25
C LEU A 6 18.47 11.25 1.39
N PHE A 7 18.55 11.75 0.15
CA PHE A 7 17.60 11.37 -0.91
C PHE A 7 18.14 10.11 -1.59
N LEU A 8 18.16 9.01 -0.84
CA LEU A 8 18.53 7.70 -1.37
C LEU A 8 17.28 7.13 -2.04
N VAL A 9 17.23 7.26 -3.37
CA VAL A 9 16.39 6.47 -4.28
C VAL A 9 14.87 6.67 -4.11
N PHE A 10 14.36 7.90 -4.29
CA PHE A 10 12.92 8.16 -4.45
C PHE A 10 12.48 8.18 -5.93
N SER A 11 13.08 7.33 -6.76
CA SER A 11 12.71 7.17 -8.17
C SER A 11 13.03 5.74 -8.61
N PHE A 12 12.34 4.76 -8.06
CA PHE A 12 12.04 3.57 -8.84
C PHE A 12 10.52 3.48 -8.94
N SER A 13 10.00 4.09 -10.00
CA SER A 13 8.65 3.88 -10.50
C SER A 13 8.51 2.38 -10.79
N MET A 14 8.09 1.64 -9.77
CA MET A 14 7.80 0.23 -9.91
C MET A 14 6.48 0.11 -10.68
N LEU A 15 6.58 -0.14 -11.99
CA LEU A 15 5.54 -0.80 -12.78
C LEU A 15 5.32 -2.22 -12.22
N PHE A 16 4.70 -2.33 -11.05
CA PHE A 16 4.49 -3.59 -10.35
C PHE A 16 2.98 -3.80 -10.26
N GLY A 17 2.54 -5.04 -10.56
CA GLY A 17 1.13 -5.37 -10.62
C GLY A 17 0.44 -4.98 -9.31
N ALA A 18 -0.82 -4.55 -9.41
CA ALA A 18 -1.56 -4.03 -8.28
C ALA A 18 -1.52 -4.99 -7.08
N VAL A 19 -1.23 -4.42 -5.90
CA VAL A 19 -1.10 -5.11 -4.62
C VAL A 19 -2.48 -5.56 -4.18
N ASN A 20 -2.66 -6.87 -3.93
CA ASN A 20 -3.94 -7.33 -3.41
C ASN A 20 -4.02 -7.04 -1.90
N ILE A 21 -4.84 -6.07 -1.52
CA ILE A 21 -4.96 -5.62 -0.12
C ILE A 21 -5.54 -6.70 0.82
N ASN A 22 -6.24 -7.70 0.28
CA ASN A 22 -6.75 -8.83 1.04
C ASN A 22 -5.68 -9.91 1.35
N THR A 23 -4.59 -9.98 0.57
CA THR A 23 -3.60 -11.08 0.70
C THR A 23 -2.16 -10.63 0.85
N ALA A 24 -1.84 -9.38 0.47
CA ALA A 24 -0.48 -8.86 0.47
C ALA A 24 0.20 -8.94 1.85
N SER A 25 1.49 -9.21 1.87
CA SER A 25 2.30 -9.16 3.09
C SER A 25 2.43 -7.71 3.59
N LYS A 26 2.93 -7.54 4.82
CA LYS A 26 3.21 -6.22 5.39
C LYS A 26 4.20 -5.45 4.53
N GLU A 27 5.23 -6.13 4.04
CA GLU A 27 6.30 -5.57 3.20
C GLU A 27 5.74 -5.15 1.84
N GLU A 28 4.88 -5.97 1.23
CA GLU A 28 4.20 -5.65 -0.04
C GLU A 28 3.28 -4.43 0.12
N LEU A 29 2.52 -4.33 1.22
CA LEU A 29 1.70 -3.16 1.51
C LEU A 29 2.54 -1.89 1.70
N MET A 30 3.73 -2.01 2.30
CA MET A 30 4.65 -0.89 2.51
C MET A 30 5.32 -0.39 1.21
N THR A 31 5.15 -1.08 0.09
CA THR A 31 5.55 -0.56 -1.23
C THR A 31 4.61 0.53 -1.74
N LEU A 32 3.38 0.59 -1.21
CA LEU A 32 2.37 1.57 -1.61
C LEU A 32 2.71 2.96 -1.08
N LYS A 33 2.55 3.96 -1.95
CA LYS A 33 2.88 5.36 -1.63
C LYS A 33 2.12 5.84 -0.39
N GLY A 34 2.86 6.22 0.65
CA GLY A 34 2.28 6.76 1.89
C GLY A 34 1.77 5.68 2.86
N ILE A 35 1.98 4.40 2.58
CA ILE A 35 1.74 3.28 3.49
C ILE A 35 3.05 2.90 4.17
N GLY A 36 3.22 3.36 5.41
CA GLY A 36 4.30 2.92 6.29
C GLY A 36 3.87 1.79 7.21
N GLU A 37 4.76 1.36 8.09
CA GLU A 37 4.57 0.21 9.00
C GLU A 37 3.23 0.24 9.75
N GLY A 38 2.86 1.38 10.34
CA GLY A 38 1.62 1.51 11.10
C GLY A 38 0.35 1.38 10.25
N LYS A 39 0.38 1.86 9.00
CA LYS A 39 -0.77 1.74 8.08
C LYS A 39 -0.86 0.33 7.51
N ALA A 40 0.27 -0.29 7.16
CA ALA A 40 0.31 -1.69 6.73
C ALA A 40 -0.25 -2.62 7.81
N LYS A 41 0.13 -2.41 9.08
CA LYS A 41 -0.45 -3.14 10.21
C LYS A 41 -1.96 -2.93 10.32
N ALA A 42 -2.43 -1.68 10.21
CA ALA A 42 -3.85 -1.37 10.29
C ALA A 42 -4.67 -2.03 9.16
N ILE A 43 -4.11 -2.14 7.95
CA ILE A 43 -4.74 -2.86 6.82
C ILE A 43 -4.88 -4.35 7.16
N ILE A 44 -3.83 -4.97 7.69
CA ILE A 44 -3.84 -6.39 8.09
C ILE A 44 -4.86 -6.64 9.21
N GLU A 45 -4.85 -5.81 10.26
CA GLU A 45 -5.81 -5.91 11.37
C GLU A 45 -7.26 -5.70 10.91
N TYR A 46 -7.48 -4.83 9.91
CA TYR A 46 -8.80 -4.64 9.33
C TYR A 46 -9.28 -5.88 8.57
N ARG A 47 -8.42 -6.46 7.69
CA ARG A 47 -8.80 -7.60 6.85
C ARG A 47 -8.99 -8.92 7.58
N GLU A 48 -8.42 -9.04 8.79
CA GLU A 48 -8.71 -10.15 9.71
C GLU A 48 -10.18 -10.18 10.14
N LYS A 49 -10.85 -9.02 10.14
CA LYS A 49 -12.25 -8.87 10.59
C LYS A 49 -13.22 -8.56 9.46
N ASN A 50 -12.77 -7.85 8.43
CA ASN A 50 -13.61 -7.36 7.34
C ASN A 50 -12.86 -7.50 6.01
N LYS A 51 -13.42 -8.20 5.03
CA LYS A 51 -12.80 -8.23 3.69
C LYS A 51 -12.97 -6.88 3.00
N PHE A 52 -12.01 -6.53 2.13
CA PHE A 52 -12.18 -5.45 1.18
C PHE A 52 -12.86 -6.01 -0.07
N ASP A 53 -14.06 -5.54 -0.39
CA ASP A 53 -14.79 -5.98 -1.58
C ASP A 53 -14.32 -5.18 -2.80
N LYS A 54 -14.08 -3.88 -2.61
CA LYS A 54 -13.54 -2.97 -3.62
C LYS A 54 -12.34 -2.17 -3.08
N PRO A 55 -11.45 -1.68 -3.96
CA PRO A 55 -10.28 -0.89 -3.56
C PRO A 55 -10.60 0.29 -2.63
N GLU A 56 -11.75 0.93 -2.81
CA GLU A 56 -12.19 2.10 -2.05
C GLU A 56 -12.44 1.80 -0.56
N ASP A 57 -12.73 0.54 -0.22
CA ASP A 57 -13.03 0.13 1.16
C ASP A 57 -11.81 0.27 2.09
N ILE A 58 -10.61 0.39 1.51
CA ILE A 58 -9.38 0.68 2.27
C ILE A 58 -9.47 1.98 3.08
N LYS A 59 -10.37 2.89 2.70
CA LYS A 59 -10.62 4.14 3.44
C LYS A 59 -11.28 3.93 4.81
N ASN A 60 -11.80 2.74 5.08
CA ASN A 60 -12.31 2.36 6.40
C ASN A 60 -11.18 2.03 7.39
N VAL A 61 -9.94 1.91 6.90
CA VAL A 61 -8.77 1.64 7.74
C VAL A 61 -8.30 2.93 8.40
N LYS A 62 -8.06 2.88 9.71
CA LYS A 62 -7.57 4.03 10.49
C LYS A 62 -6.27 4.57 9.88
N GLY A 63 -6.29 5.87 9.54
CA GLY A 63 -5.13 6.57 8.97
C GLY A 63 -5.03 6.49 7.44
N ILE A 64 -6.01 5.89 6.76
CA ILE A 64 -6.15 5.90 5.30
C ILE A 64 -7.41 6.70 4.95
N GLY A 65 -7.23 7.98 4.63
CA GLY A 65 -8.29 8.84 4.11
C GLY A 65 -8.15 9.06 2.61
N ASP A 66 -8.98 9.93 2.03
CA ASP A 66 -9.02 10.17 0.57
C ASP A 66 -7.65 10.52 -0.01
N LYS A 67 -6.84 11.35 0.67
CA LYS A 67 -5.50 11.71 0.20
C LYS A 67 -4.56 10.51 0.02
N VAL A 68 -4.65 9.52 0.93
CA VAL A 68 -3.81 8.32 0.84
C VAL A 68 -4.34 7.42 -0.26
N TYR A 69 -5.66 7.21 -0.29
CA TYR A 69 -6.33 6.40 -1.30
C TYR A 69 -6.05 6.91 -2.73
N GLU A 70 -6.18 8.21 -2.98
CA GLU A 70 -5.87 8.81 -4.30
C GLU A 70 -4.43 8.56 -4.75
N GLY A 71 -3.50 8.39 -3.80
CA GLY A 71 -2.09 8.13 -4.10
C GLY A 71 -1.76 6.66 -4.39
N ILE A 72 -2.70 5.73 -4.17
CA ILE A 72 -2.48 4.29 -4.29
C ILE A 72 -3.57 3.54 -5.05
N LYS A 73 -4.69 4.19 -5.42
CA LYS A 73 -5.89 3.55 -5.99
C LYS A 73 -5.60 2.72 -7.25
N ASP A 74 -4.63 3.15 -8.05
CA ASP A 74 -4.21 2.47 -9.28
C ASP A 74 -3.21 1.33 -9.01
N ASP A 75 -2.66 1.27 -7.78
CA ASP A 75 -1.65 0.31 -7.34
C ASP A 75 -2.25 -0.80 -6.44
N ILE A 76 -3.57 -0.82 -6.22
CA ILE A 76 -4.24 -1.79 -5.34
C ILE A 76 -5.39 -2.53 -6.04
N LYS A 77 -5.68 -3.74 -5.57
CA LYS A 77 -6.81 -4.57 -6.03
C LYS A 77 -7.35 -5.43 -4.89
N THR A 78 -8.55 -5.99 -5.04
CA THR A 78 -9.16 -6.89 -4.03
C THR A 78 -9.17 -8.36 -4.43
N SER A 79 -8.86 -8.66 -5.70
CA SER A 79 -8.94 -10.00 -6.30
C SER A 79 -7.65 -10.40 -7.04
N GLY A 80 -7.44 -11.71 -7.22
CA GLY A 80 -6.23 -12.27 -7.82
C GLY A 80 -5.03 -12.28 -6.87
N ASN A 81 -3.92 -12.90 -7.25
CA ASN A 81 -2.72 -12.87 -6.40
C ASN A 81 -1.99 -11.52 -6.50
N THR A 82 -1.31 -11.12 -5.42
CA THR A 82 -0.33 -10.03 -5.50
C THR A 82 0.78 -10.46 -6.45
N GLU A 83 0.90 -9.78 -7.58
CA GLU A 83 1.95 -10.02 -8.58
C GLU A 83 2.98 -8.91 -8.48
N ILE A 84 3.87 -9.02 -7.50
CA ILE A 84 5.11 -8.27 -7.54
C ILE A 84 5.93 -8.93 -8.65
N LYS A 85 5.90 -8.35 -9.87
CA LYS A 85 6.74 -8.82 -10.98
C LYS A 85 8.20 -8.59 -10.60
N SER A 86 8.79 -9.56 -9.92
CA SER A 86 10.23 -9.73 -9.74
C SER A 86 10.88 -9.44 -11.09
N LYS A 87 11.58 -8.31 -11.18
CA LYS A 87 12.52 -8.09 -12.26
C LYS A 87 13.82 -8.79 -11.91
#